data_AF-A0AAE3LZT7-F1
#
_entry.id   AF-A0AAE3LZT7-F1
#
_cell.length_a   1.000
_cell.length_b   1.000
_cell.length_c   1.000
_cell.angle_alpha   90.00
_cell.angle_beta   90.00
_cell.angle_gamma   90.00
#
_symmetry.space_group_name_H-M   'P 1'
#
loop_
_entity.id
_entity.type
_entity.pdbx_description
1 polymer ?
#
loop_
_entity_poly.entity_id
_entity_poly.type
_entity_poly.pdbx_seq_one_letter_code
_entity_poly.pdbx_strand_id
1 'polypeptide(L)'
;RTYGAGYWPTLFKLRLPAALPFIFNGLKIATTLALIGAIVAEFFGSPTVGMGFRISTSVGQLALDMVWAEIVVAALAGSAFYGAMAFFEKRVTFWHPSQR
;
A
#
# COMPACT_ATOMS: atom_id res chain seq x y z
N ARG A 1 -1.55 34.80 6.55
CA ARG A 1 -1.54 34.60 8.02
C ARG A 1 -2.21 35.80 8.66
N THR A 2 -3.54 35.81 8.72
CA THR A 2 -4.33 36.96 9.19
C THR A 2 -4.76 36.83 10.65
N TYR A 3 -4.66 35.64 11.25
CA TYR A 3 -5.16 35.32 12.60
C TYR A 3 -4.10 35.10 13.69
N GLY A 4 -2.82 35.46 13.47
CA GLY A 4 -1.78 35.35 14.51
C GLY A 4 -1.46 33.94 15.03
N ALA A 5 -2.01 32.87 14.44
CA ALA A 5 -1.80 31.50 14.89
C ALA A 5 -0.33 31.06 14.75
N GLY A 6 0.22 30.47 15.82
CA GLY A 6 1.58 29.92 15.84
C GLY A 6 1.80 28.76 14.86
N TYR A 7 3.05 28.28 14.75
CA TYR A 7 3.44 27.22 13.81
C TYR A 7 2.64 25.92 14.02
N TRP A 8 2.56 25.43 15.26
CA TRP A 8 1.90 24.17 15.59
C TRP A 8 0.38 24.16 15.31
N PRO A 9 -0.41 25.17 15.73
CA PRO A 9 -1.83 25.24 15.34
C PRO A 9 -2.03 25.29 13.82
N THR A 10 -1.18 26.04 13.11
CA THR A 10 -1.26 26.15 11.64
C THR A 10 -0.94 24.82 10.97
N LEU A 11 0.05 24.08 11.49
CA LEU A 11 0.44 22.78 10.96
C LEU A 11 -0.70 21.77 11.10
N PHE A 12 -1.19 21.53 12.31
CA PHE A 12 -2.18 20.48 12.58
C PHE A 12 -3.59 20.83 12.11
N LYS A 13 -4.00 22.10 12.13
CA LYS A 13 -5.38 22.49 11.79
C LYS A 13 -5.59 22.97 10.35
N LEU A 14 -4.53 23.41 9.66
CA LEU A 14 -4.64 23.88 8.27
C LEU A 14 -3.81 23.05 7.29
N ARG A 15 -2.51 22.87 7.55
CA ARG A 15 -1.61 22.25 6.57
C ARG A 15 -1.81 20.73 6.46
N LEU A 16 -1.89 20.04 7.60
CA LEU A 16 -2.03 18.58 7.65
C LEU A 16 -3.38 18.12 7.03
N PRO A 17 -4.54 18.72 7.39
CA PRO A 17 -5.84 18.37 6.80
C PRO A 17 -5.92 18.66 5.29
N ALA A 18 -5.27 19.73 4.82
CA ALA A 18 -5.22 20.05 3.39
C ALA A 18 -4.29 19.11 2.61
N ALA A 19 -3.21 18.60 3.23
CA ALA A 19 -2.25 17.70 2.60
C ALA A 19 -2.68 16.22 2.66
N LEU A 20 -3.56 15.85 3.59
CA LEU A 20 -4.00 14.48 3.83
C LEU A 20 -4.44 13.71 2.56
N PRO A 21 -5.26 14.27 1.65
CA PRO A 21 -5.59 13.59 0.39
C PRO A 21 -4.37 13.25 -0.48
N PHE A 22 -3.39 14.15 -0.54
CA PHE A 22 -2.15 13.92 -1.29
C PHE A 22 -1.26 12.86 -0.63
N ILE A 23 -1.20 12.86 0.71
CA ILE A 23 -0.48 11.85 1.48
C ILE A 23 -1.08 10.46 1.24
N PHE A 24 -2.42 10.33 1.25
CA PHE A 24 -3.08 9.06 0.99
C PHE A 24 -2.88 8.56 -0.44
N ASN A 25 -2.87 9.46 -1.42
CA ASN A 25 -2.52 9.10 -2.80
C ASN A 25 -1.09 8.53 -2.88
N GLY A 26 -0.14 9.18 -2.23
CA GLY A 26 1.23 8.67 -2.10
C GLY A 26 1.28 7.30 -1.40
N LEU A 27 0.54 7.13 -0.30
CA LEU A 27 0.47 5.86 0.43
C LEU A 27 -0.09 4.72 -0.40
N LYS A 28 -1.14 4.97 -1.20
CA LYS A 28 -1.71 3.96 -2.11
C LYS A 28 -0.67 3.41 -3.08
N ILE A 29 0.11 4.29 -3.71
CA ILE A 29 1.19 3.89 -4.62
C ILE A 29 2.33 3.19 -3.86
N ALA A 30 2.69 3.71 -2.68
CA ALA A 30 3.74 3.11 -1.86
C ALA A 30 3.37 1.70 -1.39
N THR A 31 2.10 1.42 -1.08
CA THR A 31 1.68 0.09 -0.64
C THR A 31 1.86 -0.99 -1.71
N THR A 32 1.55 -0.68 -2.97
CA THR A 32 1.73 -1.65 -4.06
C THR A 32 3.20 -1.90 -4.34
N LEU A 33 4.03 -0.84 -4.34
CA LEU A 33 5.48 -0.95 -4.47
C LEU A 33 6.12 -1.72 -3.31
N ALA A 34 5.67 -1.50 -2.07
CA ALA A 34 6.16 -2.21 -0.90
C ALA A 34 5.85 -3.71 -0.97
N LEU A 35 4.65 -4.07 -1.44
CA LEU A 35 4.27 -5.48 -1.63
C LEU A 35 5.14 -6.15 -2.70
N ILE A 36 5.36 -5.48 -3.85
CA ILE A 36 6.28 -5.98 -4.88
C ILE A 36 7.69 -6.15 -4.30
N GLY A 37 8.19 -5.14 -3.59
CA GLY A 37 9.51 -5.18 -2.96
C GLY A 37 9.64 -6.32 -1.94
N ALA A 38 8.60 -6.58 -1.14
CA ALA A 38 8.57 -7.69 -0.20
C ALA A 38 8.63 -9.05 -0.92
N ILE A 39 7.81 -9.26 -1.96
CA ILE A 39 7.82 -10.51 -2.74
C ILE A 39 9.19 -10.74 -3.39
N VAL A 40 9.80 -9.69 -3.97
CA VAL A 40 11.14 -9.78 -4.56
C VAL A 40 12.19 -10.08 -3.50
N ALA A 41 12.12 -9.45 -2.32
CA ALA A 41 13.02 -9.74 -1.21
C ALA A 41 12.89 -11.20 -0.73
N GLU A 42 11.67 -11.73 -0.65
CA GLU A 42 11.42 -13.15 -0.34
C GLU A 42 11.94 -14.08 -1.43
N PHE A 43 11.83 -13.68 -2.69
CA PHE A 43 12.26 -14.47 -3.85
C PHE A 43 13.77 -14.78 -3.83
N PHE A 44 14.59 -13.81 -3.40
CA PHE A 44 16.05 -13.94 -3.37
C PHE A 44 16.64 -14.18 -1.97
N GLY A 45 15.98 -13.71 -0.91
CA GLY A 45 16.55 -13.61 0.43
C GLY A 45 16.02 -14.61 1.46
N SER A 46 14.88 -15.28 1.23
CA SER A 46 14.30 -16.20 2.21
C SER A 46 14.57 -17.66 1.83
N PRO A 47 15.23 -18.47 2.70
CA PRO A 47 15.56 -19.85 2.36
C PRO A 47 14.46 -20.87 2.66
N THR A 48 13.32 -20.47 3.27
CA THR A 48 12.30 -21.47 3.71
C THR A 48 10.84 -21.02 3.67
N VAL A 49 10.53 -19.72 3.68
CA VAL A 49 9.14 -19.21 3.81
C VAL A 49 8.92 -17.94 3.01
N GLY A 50 7.73 -17.78 2.43
CA GLY A 50 7.33 -16.57 1.68
C GLY A 50 6.70 -16.91 0.33
N MET A 51 5.86 -16.00 -0.19
CA MET A 51 5.21 -16.18 -1.50
C MET A 51 6.27 -16.17 -2.61
N GLY A 52 7.25 -15.27 -2.53
CA GLY A 52 8.35 -15.21 -3.49
C GLY A 52 9.17 -16.50 -3.54
N PHE A 53 9.46 -17.08 -2.37
CA PHE A 53 10.17 -18.36 -2.27
C PHE A 53 9.37 -19.54 -2.84
N ARG A 54 8.05 -19.60 -2.57
CA ARG A 54 7.19 -20.67 -3.11
C ARG A 54 7.07 -20.61 -4.62
N ILE A 55 7.02 -19.42 -5.20
CA ILE A 55 7.04 -19.23 -6.65
C ILE A 55 8.37 -19.75 -7.23
N SER A 56 9.52 -19.32 -6.70
CA SER A 56 10.83 -19.70 -7.26
C SER A 56 11.08 -21.21 -7.19
N THR A 57 10.73 -21.84 -6.07
CA THR A 57 10.88 -23.30 -5.87
C THR A 57 9.91 -24.11 -6.73
N SER A 58 8.65 -23.69 -6.82
CA SER A 58 7.62 -24.40 -7.61
C SER A 58 7.88 -24.33 -9.11
N VAL A 59 8.43 -23.21 -9.61
CA VAL A 59 8.89 -23.10 -11.00
C VAL A 59 9.97 -24.14 -11.31
N GLY A 60 10.93 -24.32 -10.40
CA GLY A 60 11.97 -25.36 -10.55
C GLY A 60 11.44 -26.79 -10.53
N GLN A 61 10.31 -27.01 -9.87
CA GLN A 61 9.62 -28.31 -9.80
C GLN A 61 8.60 -28.52 -10.95
N LEU A 62 8.44 -27.55 -11.86
CA LEU A 62 7.40 -27.52 -12.89
C LEU A 62 5.96 -27.62 -12.33
N ALA A 63 5.78 -27.30 -11.04
CA ALA A 63 4.50 -27.26 -10.35
C ALA A 63 3.78 -25.93 -10.66
N LEU A 64 3.35 -25.78 -11.91
CA LEU A 64 2.74 -24.53 -12.41
C LEU A 64 1.39 -24.23 -11.74
N ASP A 65 0.69 -25.24 -11.27
CA ASP A 65 -0.53 -25.12 -10.46
C ASP A 65 -0.27 -24.27 -9.20
N MET A 66 0.81 -24.54 -8.48
CA MET A 66 1.22 -23.76 -7.31
C MET A 66 1.64 -22.34 -7.68
N VAL A 67 2.37 -22.17 -8.79
CA VAL A 67 2.80 -20.84 -9.27
C VAL A 67 1.60 -19.95 -9.57
N TRP A 68 0.60 -20.46 -10.28
CA TRP A 68 -0.62 -19.71 -10.57
C TRP A 68 -1.43 -19.41 -9.31
N ALA A 69 -1.50 -20.35 -8.36
CA ALA A 69 -2.16 -20.11 -7.07
C ALA A 69 -1.51 -18.96 -6.29
N GLU A 70 -0.18 -18.94 -6.19
CA GLU A 70 0.57 -17.87 -5.52
C GLU A 70 0.40 -16.52 -6.23
N ILE A 71 0.37 -16.49 -7.57
CA ILE A 71 0.10 -15.26 -8.33
C ILE A 71 -1.28 -14.69 -8.01
N VAL A 72 -2.31 -15.55 -7.94
CA VAL A 72 -3.68 -15.13 -7.59
C VAL A 72 -3.73 -14.60 -6.16
N VAL A 73 -3.08 -15.27 -5.21
CA VAL A 73 -3.00 -14.83 -3.81
C VAL A 73 -2.28 -13.48 -3.71
N ALA A 74 -1.17 -13.29 -4.42
CA ALA A 74 -0.45 -12.03 -4.47
C ALA A 74 -1.31 -10.89 -5.06
N ALA A 75 -2.07 -11.16 -6.13
CA ALA A 75 -2.99 -10.19 -6.73
C ALA A 75 -4.12 -9.80 -5.77
N LEU A 76 -4.67 -10.76 -5.03
CA LEU A 76 -5.69 -10.51 -4.01
C LEU A 76 -5.12 -9.70 -2.83
N ALA A 77 -3.93 -10.06 -2.34
CA ALA A 77 -3.26 -9.34 -1.26
C ALA A 77 -2.96 -7.89 -1.67
N GLY A 78 -2.39 -7.67 -2.86
CA GLY A 78 -2.12 -6.33 -3.40
C GLY A 78 -3.39 -5.50 -3.53
N SER A 79 -4.45 -6.10 -4.08
CA SER A 79 -5.76 -5.44 -4.21
C SER A 79 -6.39 -5.13 -2.86
N ALA A 80 -6.26 -6.03 -1.87
CA ALA A 80 -6.74 -5.82 -0.51
C ALA A 80 -6.00 -4.68 0.21
N PHE A 81 -4.67 -4.60 0.09
CA PHE A 81 -3.88 -3.51 0.66
C PHE A 81 -4.23 -2.15 0.05
N TYR A 82 -4.33 -2.09 -1.29
CA TYR A 82 -4.77 -0.87 -1.97
C TYR A 82 -6.19 -0.48 -1.54
N GLY A 83 -7.10 -1.45 -1.52
CA GLY A 83 -8.48 -1.26 -1.09
C GLY A 83 -8.59 -0.75 0.35
N ALA A 84 -7.77 -1.28 1.27
CA ALA A 84 -7.69 -0.80 2.64
C ALA A 84 -7.23 0.66 2.69
N MET A 85 -6.18 1.03 1.95
CA MET A 85 -5.74 2.44 1.87
C MET A 85 -6.80 3.35 1.25
N ALA A 86 -7.52 2.89 0.22
CA ALA A 86 -8.63 3.64 -0.37
C ALA A 86 -9.79 3.83 0.61
N PHE A 87 -10.10 2.81 1.41
CA PHE A 87 -11.11 2.89 2.45
C PHE A 87 -10.71 3.88 3.56
N PHE A 88 -9.45 3.84 4.00
CA PHE A 88 -8.92 4.80 4.97
C PHE A 88 -8.93 6.23 4.44
N GLU A 89 -8.53 6.44 3.18
CA GLU A 89 -8.60 7.75 2.55
C GLU A 89 -10.03 8.29 2.57
N LYS A 90 -11.03 7.47 2.19
CA LYS A 90 -12.43 7.88 2.16
C LYS A 90 -12.95 8.23 3.56
N ARG A 91 -12.58 7.45 4.57
CA ARG A 91 -12.95 7.69 5.98
C ARG A 91 -12.32 8.97 6.53
N VAL A 92 -11.05 9.23 6.19
CA VAL A 92 -10.30 10.35 6.75
C VAL A 92 -10.51 11.62 5.93
N THR A 93 -10.78 11.58 4.64
CA THR A 93 -10.92 12.79 3.80
C THR A 93 -12.38 13.15 3.48
N PHE A 94 -13.33 12.67 4.29
CA PHE A 94 -14.77 12.81 4.07
C PHE A 94 -15.26 14.27 3.90
N TRP A 95 -14.48 15.26 4.37
CA TRP A 95 -14.78 16.69 4.26
C TRP A 95 -14.32 17.33 2.95
N HIS A 96 -13.44 16.67 2.18
CA HIS A 96 -12.84 17.28 1.00
C HIS A 96 -13.80 17.20 -0.21
N PRO A 97 -14.08 18.32 -0.90
CA PRO A 97 -15.06 18.35 -2.01
C PRO A 97 -14.73 17.44 -3.20
N SER A 98 -13.48 16.98 -3.33
CA SER A 98 -13.06 16.03 -4.38
C SER A 98 -13.58 14.60 -4.18
N GLN A 99 -14.28 14.32 -3.06
CA GLN A 99 -14.99 13.06 -2.80
C GLN A 99 -16.52 13.19 -3.02
N ARG A 100 -17.02 14.35 -3.50
CA ARG A 100 -18.41 14.48 -4.00
C ARG A 100 -18.53 14.01 -5.43
#